data_AF-O28418-F1
#
_entry.id   AF-O28418-F1
#
_cell.length_a   1.000
_cell.length_b   1.000
_cell.length_c   1.000
_cell.angle_alpha   90.00
_cell.angle_beta   90.00
_cell.angle_gamma   90.00
#
_symmetry.space_group_name_H-M   'P 1'
#
loop_
_entity.id
_entity.type
_entity.pdbx_description
1 polymer ?
#
loop_
_entity_poly.entity_id
_entity_poly.type
_entity_poly.pdbx_seq_one_letter_code
_entity_poly.pdbx_strand_id
1 'polypeptide(L)'
;MKSNVVVKYPVNSELANYAEKFWKKELAIYNLSLILNKMTPFVKRRSESYKSSLSAVKEIFKNVDDFQNFLNSVLRRSLDEYRVFFENYERLFNSFSSKIFSMRTKSRLVVGLGDESVYETSIRLHRNYGVPYIPGSALKGVAKHYAFSILARENGDEILRIYESVKEDLKARIAKRDKIKKNDVPEDYYLTAAVIQELFEKKFDELGAIRNTRVEIGDTVISVGDIVKIFGTQKEEGSVIFFDAFPTPEQLKDKPNLELDIMNPHYQPYYQHGEPPGDWHSPNPIFFLTVPAGVEFTFAVASRDLDDLAEKAEKLLKEALKKFGVGAKTSLGYGRFDARDDR
;
A
#
# COMPACT_ATOMS: atom_id res chain seq x y z
N MET A 1 -3.69 12.41 40.06
CA MET A 1 -3.14 13.70 39.59
C MET A 1 -3.18 13.71 38.08
N LYS A 2 -3.96 14.61 37.46
CA LYS A 2 -3.96 14.79 35.99
C LYS A 2 -2.59 15.35 35.60
N SER A 3 -1.88 14.67 34.71
CA SER A 3 -0.64 15.16 34.11
C SER A 3 -0.92 16.48 33.38
N ASN A 4 -0.17 17.54 33.69
CA ASN A 4 -0.19 18.80 32.95
C ASN A 4 0.39 18.56 31.54
N VAL A 5 -0.45 18.06 30.65
CA VAL A 5 -0.13 17.85 29.23
C VAL A 5 -0.52 19.12 28.48
N VAL A 6 0.46 19.74 27.81
CA VAL A 6 0.22 20.87 26.92
C VAL A 6 0.05 20.33 25.50
N VAL A 7 -1.15 20.50 24.95
CA VAL A 7 -1.46 20.18 23.54
C VAL A 7 -1.20 21.44 22.70
N LYS A 8 -0.47 21.30 21.58
CA LYS A 8 -0.27 22.39 20.61
C LYS A 8 -0.57 21.91 19.19
N TYR A 9 -0.96 22.85 18.34
CA TYR A 9 -1.17 22.66 16.90
C TYR A 9 -0.14 23.54 16.16
N PRO A 10 0.82 22.99 15.41
CA PRO A 10 1.88 23.76 14.77
C PRO A 10 1.41 24.38 13.45
N VAL A 11 0.38 25.22 13.55
CA VAL A 11 -0.21 26.00 12.46
C VAL A 11 -0.34 27.46 12.92
N ASN A 12 -0.72 28.38 12.03
CA ASN A 12 -0.93 29.77 12.42
C ASN A 12 -2.01 29.88 13.53
N SER A 13 -2.05 31.00 14.25
CA SER A 13 -2.93 31.19 15.42
C SER A 13 -4.42 30.99 15.11
N GLU A 14 -4.85 31.38 13.91
CA GLU A 14 -6.23 31.21 13.44
C GLU A 14 -6.58 29.72 13.24
N LEU A 15 -5.72 28.97 12.53
CA LEU A 15 -5.86 27.54 12.31
C LEU A 15 -5.67 26.73 13.61
N ALA A 16 -4.88 27.22 14.56
CA ALA A 16 -4.65 26.54 15.83
C ALA A 16 -5.90 26.60 16.71
N ASN A 17 -6.56 27.76 16.80
CA ASN A 17 -7.85 27.92 17.46
C ASN A 17 -8.93 27.05 16.78
N TYR A 18 -8.91 27.00 15.45
CA TYR A 18 -9.81 26.16 14.67
C TYR A 18 -9.59 24.66 14.94
N ALA A 19 -8.34 24.19 14.93
CA ALA A 19 -7.98 22.82 15.27
C ALA A 19 -8.38 22.45 16.70
N GLU A 20 -8.21 23.36 17.66
CA GLU A 20 -8.58 23.14 19.06
C GLU A 20 -10.10 22.93 19.22
N LYS A 21 -10.91 23.82 18.67
CA LYS A 21 -12.38 23.69 18.64
C LYS A 21 -12.80 22.38 17.96
N PHE A 22 -12.13 22.01 16.88
CA PHE A 22 -12.38 20.76 16.18
C PHE A 22 -12.15 19.51 17.05
N TRP A 23 -10.97 19.37 17.67
CA TRP A 23 -10.68 18.18 18.50
C TRP A 23 -11.54 18.12 19.77
N LYS A 24 -12.07 19.27 20.21
CA LYS A 24 -13.11 19.36 21.26
C LYS A 24 -14.53 19.02 20.78
N LYS A 25 -14.70 18.68 19.49
CA LYS A 25 -15.99 18.38 18.84
C LYS A 25 -16.94 19.58 18.75
N GLU A 26 -16.40 20.80 18.75
CA GLU A 26 -17.16 22.08 18.67
C GLU A 26 -17.36 22.59 17.24
N LEU A 27 -16.78 21.93 16.23
CA LEU A 27 -16.90 22.27 14.81
C LEU A 27 -17.33 21.08 13.95
N ALA A 28 -18.16 21.37 12.94
CA ALA A 28 -18.55 20.42 11.90
C ALA A 28 -17.52 20.45 10.75
N ILE A 29 -16.48 19.64 10.85
CA ILE A 29 -15.55 19.38 9.74
C ILE A 29 -15.94 18.06 9.06
N TYR A 30 -15.84 18.06 7.73
CA TYR A 30 -16.21 16.94 6.84
C TYR A 30 -14.99 16.18 6.28
N ASN A 31 -13.78 16.71 6.44
CA ASN A 31 -12.60 16.19 5.74
C ASN A 31 -11.55 15.59 6.69
N LEU A 32 -11.56 14.26 6.79
CA LEU A 32 -10.63 13.52 7.64
C LEU A 32 -9.15 13.68 7.24
N SER A 33 -8.86 13.79 5.94
CA SER A 33 -7.49 13.95 5.46
C SER A 33 -6.87 15.27 5.97
N LEU A 34 -7.64 16.36 5.95
CA LEU A 34 -7.16 17.65 6.47
C LEU A 34 -6.83 17.56 7.97
N ILE A 35 -7.68 16.86 8.73
CA ILE A 35 -7.53 16.68 10.17
C ILE A 35 -6.22 15.95 10.49
N LEU A 36 -6.00 14.80 9.86
CA LEU A 36 -4.86 13.93 10.16
C LEU A 36 -3.53 14.48 9.62
N ASN A 37 -3.57 15.28 8.56
CA ASN A 37 -2.35 15.78 7.92
C ASN A 37 -1.96 17.21 8.30
N LYS A 38 -2.91 18.04 8.74
CA LYS A 38 -2.66 19.48 9.00
C LYS A 38 -3.05 19.95 10.39
N MET A 39 -3.98 19.27 11.06
CA MET A 39 -4.50 19.69 12.37
C MET A 39 -4.07 18.75 13.51
N THR A 40 -3.00 17.98 13.30
CA THR A 40 -2.50 17.01 14.26
C THR A 40 -2.11 17.66 15.60
N PRO A 41 -2.64 17.17 16.73
CA PRO A 41 -2.21 17.58 18.06
C PRO A 41 -0.82 17.04 18.36
N PHE A 42 0.06 17.92 18.85
CA PHE A 42 1.36 17.57 19.39
C PHE A 42 1.31 17.63 20.91
N VAL A 43 1.87 16.60 21.54
CA VAL A 43 1.91 16.48 23.01
C VAL A 43 3.33 16.62 23.52
N LYS A 44 3.49 17.42 24.58
CA LYS A 44 4.73 17.53 25.35
C LYS A 44 4.54 16.88 26.72
N ARG A 45 5.33 15.85 27.03
CA ARG A 45 5.50 15.31 28.39
C ARG A 45 6.85 15.76 28.96
N ARG A 46 6.88 16.06 30.27
CA ARG A 46 8.04 16.48 31.11
C ARG A 46 9.37 16.67 30.34
N SER A 47 9.69 17.93 30.03
CA SER A 47 11.01 18.35 29.50
C SER A 47 11.49 17.72 28.19
N GLU A 48 10.70 16.91 27.49
CA GLU A 48 11.04 16.33 26.19
C GLU A 48 10.50 17.17 25.01
N SER A 49 10.97 16.84 23.80
CA SER A 49 10.51 17.42 22.53
C SER A 49 9.04 17.07 22.24
N TYR A 50 8.33 17.92 21.49
CA TYR A 50 6.96 17.65 21.05
C TYR A 50 6.97 16.43 20.12
N LYS A 51 6.18 15.40 20.44
CA LYS A 51 5.96 14.25 19.55
C LYS A 51 4.50 14.20 19.10
N SER A 52 4.30 14.14 17.79
CA SER A 52 3.04 13.76 17.18
C SER A 52 2.93 12.24 17.23
N SER A 53 2.08 11.73 18.10
CA SER A 53 1.92 10.28 18.23
C SER A 53 0.48 9.96 18.54
N LEU A 54 -0.05 8.93 17.89
CA LEU A 54 -1.34 8.36 18.27
C LEU A 54 -1.33 7.84 19.72
N SER A 55 -0.16 7.71 20.38
CA SER A 55 -0.08 7.49 21.83
C SER A 55 -0.64 8.65 22.68
N ALA A 56 -0.70 9.87 22.12
CA ALA A 56 -1.38 11.02 22.70
C ALA A 56 -2.90 10.95 22.59
N VAL A 57 -3.46 10.05 21.78
CA VAL A 57 -4.91 9.87 21.63
C VAL A 57 -5.57 9.59 22.97
N LYS A 58 -4.89 8.90 23.90
CA LYS A 58 -5.37 8.64 25.26
C LYS A 58 -5.56 9.91 26.11
N GLU A 59 -4.90 11.01 25.76
CA GLU A 59 -5.04 12.30 26.46
C GLU A 59 -6.21 13.13 25.91
N ILE A 60 -6.63 12.88 24.66
CA ILE A 60 -7.65 13.65 23.94
C ILE A 60 -8.99 12.90 23.88
N PHE A 61 -8.95 11.59 23.69
CA PHE A 61 -10.11 10.71 23.59
C PHE A 61 -10.17 9.79 24.80
N LYS A 62 -11.40 9.44 25.21
CA LYS A 62 -11.63 8.62 26.41
C LYS A 62 -11.00 7.24 26.31
N ASN A 63 -11.03 6.66 25.11
CA ASN A 63 -10.47 5.35 24.78
C ASN A 63 -10.30 5.22 23.24
N VAL A 64 -9.78 4.09 22.79
CA VAL A 64 -9.57 3.79 21.36
C VAL A 64 -10.89 3.78 20.59
N ASP A 65 -11.96 3.26 21.19
CA ASP A 65 -13.28 3.17 20.55
C ASP A 65 -13.89 4.56 20.29
N ASP A 66 -13.76 5.51 21.24
CA ASP A 66 -14.21 6.90 21.06
C ASP A 66 -13.46 7.58 19.91
N PHE A 67 -12.15 7.33 19.78
CA PHE A 67 -11.37 7.81 18.64
C PHE A 67 -11.81 7.17 17.32
N GLN A 68 -11.96 5.85 17.27
CA GLN A 68 -12.42 5.15 16.06
C GLN A 68 -13.83 5.60 15.65
N ASN A 69 -14.76 5.73 16.59
CA ASN A 69 -16.11 6.23 16.35
C ASN A 69 -16.07 7.67 15.82
N PHE A 70 -15.19 8.52 16.37
CA PHE A 70 -14.99 9.87 15.86
C PHE A 70 -14.51 9.87 14.41
N LEU A 71 -13.46 9.12 14.09
CA LEU A 71 -12.94 9.01 12.71
C LEU A 71 -14.01 8.54 11.73
N ASN A 72 -14.74 7.48 12.09
CA ASN A 72 -15.82 6.94 11.26
C ASN A 72 -16.98 7.94 11.11
N SER A 73 -17.29 8.73 12.15
CA SER A 73 -18.31 9.78 12.05
C SER A 73 -17.93 10.89 11.09
N VAL A 74 -16.65 11.29 11.03
CA VAL A 74 -16.18 12.32 10.10
C VAL A 74 -16.24 11.81 8.66
N LEU A 75 -15.83 10.56 8.41
CA LEU A 75 -15.93 9.93 7.09
C LEU A 75 -17.37 9.86 6.58
N ARG A 76 -18.33 9.55 7.46
CA ARG A 76 -19.75 9.48 7.08
C ARG A 76 -20.33 10.83 6.68
N ARG A 77 -19.75 11.94 7.16
CA ARG A 77 -20.21 13.29 6.82
C ARG A 77 -19.86 13.68 5.38
N SER A 78 -18.79 13.14 4.80
CA SER A 78 -18.40 13.38 3.40
C SER A 78 -18.95 12.33 2.42
N LEU A 79 -19.87 11.47 2.88
CA LEU A 79 -20.32 10.30 2.12
C LEU A 79 -21.11 10.70 0.86
N ASP A 80 -21.90 11.75 0.93
CA ASP A 80 -22.71 12.19 -0.20
C ASP A 80 -21.82 12.78 -1.31
N GLU A 81 -20.86 13.63 -0.97
CA GLU A 81 -19.88 14.16 -1.93
C GLU A 81 -18.99 13.04 -2.48
N TYR A 82 -18.62 12.09 -1.61
CA TYR A 82 -17.84 10.93 -2.03
C TYR A 82 -18.61 10.05 -3.02
N ARG A 83 -19.91 9.83 -2.79
CA ARG A 83 -20.77 9.08 -3.71
C ARG A 83 -20.81 9.73 -5.09
N VAL A 84 -20.98 11.05 -5.16
CA VAL A 84 -20.93 11.79 -6.44
C VAL A 84 -19.57 11.64 -7.13
N PHE A 85 -18.47 11.72 -6.38
CA PHE A 85 -17.13 11.44 -6.93
C PHE A 85 -17.02 10.02 -7.46
N PHE A 86 -17.45 9.03 -6.69
CA PHE A 86 -17.36 7.62 -7.03
C PHE A 86 -18.17 7.29 -8.29
N GLU A 87 -19.40 7.80 -8.41
CA GLU A 87 -20.22 7.67 -9.62
C GLU A 87 -19.53 8.27 -10.86
N ASN A 88 -18.91 9.44 -10.72
CA ASN A 88 -18.14 10.04 -11.81
C ASN A 88 -16.88 9.22 -12.15
N TYR A 89 -16.26 8.60 -11.14
CA TYR A 89 -15.12 7.72 -11.33
C TYR A 89 -15.51 6.42 -12.06
N GLU A 90 -16.68 5.85 -11.75
CA GLU A 90 -17.23 4.73 -12.51
C GLU A 90 -17.60 5.12 -13.94
N ARG A 91 -18.16 6.32 -14.17
CA ARG A 91 -18.38 6.86 -15.52
C ARG A 91 -17.07 7.00 -16.30
N LEU A 92 -15.99 7.44 -15.64
CA LEU A 92 -14.66 7.49 -16.24
C LEU A 92 -14.22 6.09 -16.67
N PHE A 93 -14.34 5.07 -15.82
CA PHE A 93 -14.00 3.70 -16.21
C PHE A 93 -14.77 3.22 -17.43
N ASN A 94 -16.08 3.45 -17.46
CA ASN A 94 -16.95 3.07 -18.57
C ASN A 94 -16.66 3.85 -19.88
N SER A 95 -15.99 5.00 -19.78
CA SER A 95 -15.54 5.75 -20.96
C SER A 95 -14.31 5.13 -21.64
N PHE A 96 -13.63 4.21 -20.96
CA PHE A 96 -12.58 3.37 -21.53
C PHE A 96 -13.09 1.94 -21.72
N SER A 97 -12.37 1.12 -22.49
CA SER A 97 -12.56 -0.34 -22.52
C SER A 97 -11.99 -0.97 -21.22
N SER A 98 -12.51 -0.55 -20.07
CA SER A 98 -12.03 -0.96 -18.75
C SER A 98 -12.60 -2.32 -18.34
N LYS A 99 -11.79 -3.08 -17.63
CA LYS A 99 -12.24 -4.18 -16.79
C LYS A 99 -12.38 -3.67 -15.36
N ILE A 100 -13.62 -3.67 -14.87
CA ILE A 100 -13.97 -3.20 -13.52
C ILE A 100 -14.33 -4.43 -12.69
N PHE A 101 -13.79 -4.51 -11.47
CA PHE A 101 -14.09 -5.60 -10.55
C PHE A 101 -13.99 -5.13 -9.10
N SER A 102 -14.69 -5.82 -8.20
CA SER A 102 -14.63 -5.54 -6.77
C SER A 102 -14.03 -6.72 -5.99
N MET A 103 -13.28 -6.41 -4.94
CA MET A 103 -12.73 -7.40 -4.00
C MET A 103 -12.83 -6.88 -2.57
N ARG A 104 -12.86 -7.80 -1.60
CA ARG A 104 -12.93 -7.43 -0.18
C ARG A 104 -11.58 -7.63 0.49
N THR A 105 -11.21 -6.73 1.39
CA THR A 105 -10.04 -6.90 2.26
C THR A 105 -10.23 -8.18 3.08
N LYS A 106 -9.37 -9.18 2.88
CA LYS A 106 -9.35 -10.40 3.67
C LYS A 106 -8.74 -10.16 5.04
N SER A 107 -7.67 -9.38 5.06
CA SER A 107 -6.95 -8.95 6.26
C SER A 107 -6.97 -7.43 6.36
N ARG A 108 -6.56 -6.89 7.51
CA ARG A 108 -6.36 -5.45 7.66
C ARG A 108 -5.44 -4.94 6.56
N LEU A 109 -5.75 -3.78 6.02
CA LEU A 109 -4.97 -3.14 4.96
C LEU A 109 -4.31 -1.86 5.52
N VAL A 110 -3.01 -1.72 5.27
CA VAL A 110 -2.24 -0.54 5.62
C VAL A 110 -1.77 0.11 4.33
N VAL A 111 -2.26 1.30 3.99
CA VAL A 111 -1.82 2.03 2.79
C VAL A 111 -1.06 3.27 3.20
N GLY A 112 0.11 3.53 2.62
CA GLY A 112 0.85 4.78 2.85
C GLY A 112 1.71 4.80 4.13
N LEU A 113 1.99 3.65 4.75
CA LEU A 113 2.92 3.60 5.88
C LEU A 113 4.32 4.06 5.41
N GLY A 114 4.78 5.20 5.92
CA GLY A 114 6.05 5.82 5.51
C GLY A 114 5.92 7.04 4.59
N ASP A 115 4.72 7.37 4.10
CA ASP A 115 4.47 8.69 3.47
C ASP A 115 4.67 9.79 4.53
N GLU A 116 5.29 10.93 4.15
CA GLU A 116 5.44 12.11 5.01
C GLU A 116 4.06 12.54 5.53
N SER A 117 3.75 12.16 6.76
CA SER A 117 2.61 12.68 7.49
C SER A 117 3.08 13.14 8.85
N VAL A 118 2.28 14.01 9.45
CA VAL A 118 2.57 14.51 10.78
C VAL A 118 2.58 13.37 11.81
N TYR A 119 1.91 12.25 11.53
CA TYR A 119 2.05 11.02 12.29
C TYR A 119 3.07 10.08 11.62
N GLU A 120 3.94 9.43 12.39
CA GLU A 120 4.84 8.36 11.89
C GLU A 120 4.08 7.14 11.30
N THR A 121 2.75 7.17 11.33
CA THR A 121 1.84 6.07 11.06
C THR A 121 0.69 6.47 10.12
N SER A 122 1.11 6.99 8.97
CA SER A 122 0.25 7.53 7.92
C SER A 122 -0.62 6.43 7.29
N ILE A 123 -1.93 6.69 7.20
CA ILE A 123 -2.78 6.04 6.21
C ILE A 123 -3.00 6.99 5.04
N ARG A 124 -2.92 6.47 3.82
CA ARG A 124 -3.14 7.27 2.61
C ARG A 124 -4.64 7.52 2.43
N LEU A 125 -5.03 8.79 2.59
CA LEU A 125 -6.42 9.23 2.45
C LEU A 125 -6.59 10.12 1.22
N HIS A 126 -7.75 10.00 0.59
CA HIS A 126 -8.16 10.88 -0.47
C HIS A 126 -8.31 12.30 0.09
N ARG A 127 -7.65 13.26 -0.56
CA ARG A 127 -7.50 14.62 -0.03
C ARG A 127 -8.83 15.29 0.28
N ASN A 128 -9.85 15.07 -0.56
CA ASN A 128 -11.10 15.84 -0.48
C ASN A 128 -12.19 15.16 0.36
N TYR A 129 -12.17 13.82 0.44
CA TYR A 129 -13.26 13.03 1.06
C TYR A 129 -12.79 12.28 2.31
N GLY A 130 -11.48 12.23 2.56
CA GLY A 130 -10.91 11.54 3.72
C GLY A 130 -10.95 10.02 3.63
N VAL A 131 -11.51 9.43 2.57
CA VAL A 131 -11.59 7.97 2.40
C VAL A 131 -10.22 7.36 2.12
N PRO A 132 -9.91 6.15 2.63
CA PRO A 132 -8.69 5.45 2.25
C PRO A 132 -8.76 5.03 0.78
N TYR A 133 -7.63 5.06 0.08
CA TYR A 133 -7.55 4.56 -1.30
C TYR A 133 -6.21 3.89 -1.56
N ILE A 134 -6.16 3.00 -2.54
CA ILE A 134 -4.94 2.31 -2.95
C ILE A 134 -4.47 2.92 -4.27
N PRO A 135 -3.26 3.49 -4.33
CA PRO A 135 -2.76 4.09 -5.55
C PRO A 135 -2.65 3.07 -6.70
N GLY A 136 -3.02 3.46 -7.91
CA GLY A 136 -2.87 2.67 -9.13
C GLY A 136 -1.42 2.27 -9.38
N SER A 137 -0.45 3.09 -8.96
CA SER A 137 0.98 2.76 -8.99
C SER A 137 1.35 1.60 -8.06
N ALA A 138 0.73 1.51 -6.87
CA ALA A 138 0.93 0.41 -5.94
C ALA A 138 0.30 -0.89 -6.50
N LEU A 139 -0.87 -0.79 -7.12
CA LEU A 139 -1.54 -1.89 -7.80
C LEU A 139 -0.73 -2.40 -9.00
N LYS A 140 -0.21 -1.49 -9.82
CA LYS A 140 0.71 -1.82 -10.92
C LYS A 140 1.97 -2.50 -10.39
N GLY A 141 2.54 -1.99 -9.31
CA GLY A 141 3.73 -2.54 -8.66
C GLY A 141 3.54 -3.97 -8.16
N VAL A 142 2.46 -4.25 -7.42
CA VAL A 142 2.18 -5.61 -6.92
C VAL A 142 1.89 -6.58 -8.06
N ALA A 143 1.13 -6.16 -9.08
CA ALA A 143 0.86 -6.98 -10.25
C ALA A 143 2.16 -7.35 -11.00
N LYS A 144 3.05 -6.37 -11.20
CA LYS A 144 4.37 -6.59 -11.83
C LYS A 144 5.24 -7.56 -11.02
N HIS A 145 5.32 -7.35 -9.70
CA HIS A 145 6.10 -8.20 -8.81
C HIS A 145 5.56 -9.64 -8.78
N TYR A 146 4.24 -9.81 -8.81
CA TYR A 146 3.61 -11.13 -8.89
C TYR A 146 3.90 -11.83 -10.22
N ALA A 147 3.83 -11.11 -11.35
CA ALA A 147 4.19 -11.66 -12.66
C ALA A 147 5.66 -12.15 -12.68
N PHE A 148 6.59 -11.35 -12.15
CA PHE A 148 8.01 -11.73 -12.08
C PHE A 148 8.24 -12.93 -11.16
N SER A 149 7.50 -13.00 -10.04
CA SER A 149 7.54 -14.17 -9.17
C SER A 149 7.10 -15.44 -9.88
N ILE A 150 6.03 -15.40 -10.68
CA ILE A 150 5.57 -16.61 -11.38
C ILE A 150 6.59 -17.00 -12.43
N LEU A 151 7.05 -16.04 -13.24
CA LEU A 151 8.06 -16.26 -14.26
C LEU A 151 9.35 -16.85 -13.68
N ALA A 152 9.78 -16.39 -12.50
CA ALA A 152 10.93 -16.94 -11.80
C ALA A 152 10.72 -18.38 -11.32
N ARG A 153 9.50 -18.74 -10.93
CA ARG A 153 9.15 -20.09 -10.45
C ARG A 153 8.99 -21.08 -11.58
N GLU A 154 8.35 -20.68 -12.67
CA GLU A 154 7.98 -21.59 -13.76
C GLU A 154 9.09 -21.72 -14.82
N ASN A 155 9.85 -20.66 -15.07
CA ASN A 155 10.85 -20.62 -16.16
C ASN A 155 12.25 -20.26 -15.67
N GLY A 156 12.52 -20.35 -14.36
CA GLY A 156 13.76 -19.85 -13.78
C GLY A 156 15.02 -20.46 -14.35
N ASP A 157 15.09 -21.79 -14.45
CA ASP A 157 16.27 -22.50 -14.99
C ASP A 157 16.58 -22.10 -16.43
N GLU A 158 15.54 -21.95 -17.27
CA GLU A 158 15.69 -21.55 -18.67
C GLU A 158 16.17 -20.09 -18.77
N ILE A 159 15.55 -19.19 -18.01
CA ILE A 159 15.92 -17.76 -17.98
C ILE A 159 17.35 -17.59 -17.49
N LEU A 160 17.76 -18.30 -16.43
CA LEU A 160 19.12 -18.24 -15.92
C LEU A 160 20.14 -18.73 -16.95
N ARG A 161 19.83 -19.77 -17.74
CA ARG A 161 20.70 -20.25 -18.82
C ARG A 161 20.81 -19.27 -19.98
N ILE A 162 19.68 -18.68 -20.41
CA ILE A 162 19.66 -17.70 -21.50
C ILE A 162 20.46 -16.46 -21.12
N TYR A 163 20.32 -16.00 -19.88
CA TYR A 163 20.93 -14.77 -19.38
C TYR A 163 22.08 -15.02 -18.40
N GLU A 164 22.92 -16.01 -18.69
CA GLU A 164 24.06 -16.39 -17.85
C GLU A 164 24.99 -15.19 -17.56
N SER A 165 25.18 -14.29 -18.53
CA SER A 165 25.99 -13.08 -18.35
C SER A 165 25.39 -12.10 -17.32
N VAL A 166 24.07 -11.94 -17.30
CA VAL A 166 23.34 -11.08 -16.35
C VAL A 166 23.36 -11.71 -14.96
N LYS A 167 23.12 -13.01 -14.90
CA LYS A 167 23.21 -13.83 -13.70
C LYS A 167 24.59 -13.71 -13.03
N GLU A 168 25.68 -13.87 -13.79
CA GLU A 168 27.04 -13.81 -13.25
C GLU A 168 27.43 -12.40 -12.75
N ASP A 169 27.01 -11.34 -13.43
CA ASP A 169 27.18 -9.97 -12.96
C ASP A 169 26.42 -9.70 -11.66
N LEU A 170 25.15 -10.13 -11.58
CA LEU A 170 24.35 -10.02 -10.35
C LEU A 170 24.95 -10.82 -9.19
N LYS A 171 25.37 -12.08 -9.41
CA LYS A 171 26.06 -12.89 -8.40
C LYS A 171 27.30 -12.17 -7.87
N ALA A 172 28.10 -11.56 -8.75
CA ALA A 172 29.28 -10.81 -8.34
C ALA A 172 28.95 -9.56 -7.50
N ARG A 173 27.85 -8.85 -7.82
CA ARG A 173 27.38 -7.68 -7.05
C ARG A 173 26.85 -8.08 -5.67
N ILE A 174 26.12 -9.18 -5.57
CA ILE A 174 25.57 -9.71 -4.30
C ILE A 174 26.72 -10.17 -3.39
N ALA A 175 27.65 -10.97 -3.92
CA ALA A 175 28.81 -11.46 -3.16
C ALA A 175 29.64 -10.31 -2.54
N LYS A 176 29.79 -9.18 -3.26
CA LYS A 176 30.48 -7.98 -2.74
C LYS A 176 29.75 -7.31 -1.58
N ARG A 177 28.42 -7.37 -1.54
CA ARG A 177 27.62 -6.73 -0.48
C ARG A 177 27.57 -7.54 0.79
N ASP A 178 27.45 -8.87 0.69
CA ASP A 178 27.12 -9.72 1.83
C ASP A 178 28.33 -10.47 2.45
N LYS A 179 29.56 -10.23 1.99
CA LYS A 179 30.76 -11.02 2.36
C LYS A 179 30.61 -12.54 2.12
N ILE A 180 29.69 -12.94 1.24
CA ILE A 180 29.43 -14.34 0.85
C ILE A 180 30.38 -14.71 -0.31
N LYS A 181 30.90 -15.94 -0.36
CA LYS A 181 31.77 -16.37 -1.49
C LYS A 181 30.92 -16.56 -2.76
N LYS A 182 31.52 -16.31 -3.93
CA LYS A 182 30.85 -16.36 -5.24
C LYS A 182 30.11 -17.69 -5.51
N ASN A 183 30.60 -18.80 -4.96
CA ASN A 183 30.03 -20.14 -5.16
C ASN A 183 28.91 -20.50 -4.17
N ASP A 184 28.66 -19.66 -3.15
CA ASP A 184 27.68 -19.94 -2.10
C ASP A 184 26.31 -19.27 -2.36
N VAL A 185 26.16 -18.56 -3.48
CA VAL A 185 24.88 -17.91 -3.87
C VAL A 185 24.00 -18.94 -4.57
N PRO A 186 22.88 -19.38 -3.94
CA PRO A 186 22.00 -20.38 -4.55
C PRO A 186 21.39 -19.85 -5.86
N GLU A 187 21.25 -20.73 -6.86
CA GLU A 187 20.36 -20.50 -8.01
C GLU A 187 18.92 -20.75 -7.59
N ASP A 188 18.49 -20.00 -6.57
CA ASP A 188 17.14 -20.07 -6.07
C ASP A 188 16.25 -19.01 -6.72
N TYR A 189 14.97 -19.07 -6.37
CA TYR A 189 13.93 -18.14 -6.77
C TYR A 189 14.34 -16.66 -6.67
N TYR A 190 15.14 -16.26 -5.68
CA TYR A 190 15.49 -14.85 -5.46
C TYR A 190 16.49 -14.34 -6.50
N LEU A 191 17.49 -15.16 -6.86
CA LEU A 191 18.44 -14.78 -7.92
C LEU A 191 17.73 -14.64 -9.26
N THR A 192 16.82 -15.57 -9.58
CA THR A 192 16.02 -15.52 -10.81
C THR A 192 15.13 -14.28 -10.86
N ALA A 193 14.45 -13.96 -9.75
CA ALA A 193 13.63 -12.74 -9.67
C ALA A 193 14.47 -11.47 -9.87
N ALA A 194 15.70 -11.44 -9.34
CA ALA A 194 16.63 -10.33 -9.54
C ALA A 194 17.10 -10.20 -11.00
N VAL A 195 17.39 -11.33 -11.67
CA VAL A 195 17.72 -11.35 -13.11
C VAL A 195 16.56 -10.79 -13.93
N ILE A 196 15.34 -11.28 -13.69
CA ILE A 196 14.13 -10.78 -14.38
C ILE A 196 13.97 -9.28 -14.15
N GLN A 197 14.14 -8.81 -12.90
CA GLN A 197 14.04 -7.39 -12.62
C GLN A 197 15.08 -6.56 -13.38
N GLU A 198 16.35 -6.98 -13.41
CA GLU A 198 17.42 -6.30 -14.15
C GLU A 198 17.13 -6.27 -15.66
N LEU A 199 16.56 -7.35 -16.21
CA LEU A 199 16.12 -7.41 -17.61
C LEU A 199 15.05 -6.37 -17.91
N PHE A 200 14.01 -6.28 -17.09
CA PHE A 200 12.91 -5.33 -17.32
C PHE A 200 13.29 -3.87 -17.02
N GLU A 201 14.24 -3.61 -16.12
CA GLU A 201 14.61 -2.25 -15.71
C GLU A 201 15.78 -1.68 -16.51
N LYS A 202 16.76 -2.50 -16.90
CA LYS A 202 18.03 -2.01 -17.49
C LYS A 202 18.40 -2.68 -18.82
N LYS A 203 18.01 -3.93 -19.02
CA LYS A 203 18.41 -4.75 -20.18
C LYS A 203 17.22 -5.17 -21.05
N PHE A 204 16.23 -4.29 -21.21
CA PHE A 204 14.96 -4.63 -21.87
C PHE A 204 15.13 -4.97 -23.36
N ASP A 205 16.21 -4.52 -24.02
CA ASP A 205 16.56 -4.92 -25.39
C ASP A 205 16.87 -6.43 -25.49
N GLU A 206 17.29 -7.05 -24.39
CA GLU A 206 17.62 -8.48 -24.32
C GLU A 206 16.37 -9.35 -24.12
N LEU A 207 15.21 -8.78 -23.78
CA LEU A 207 13.95 -9.51 -23.52
C LEU A 207 13.39 -10.26 -24.74
N GLY A 208 13.88 -9.94 -25.95
CA GLY A 208 13.47 -10.61 -27.18
C GLY A 208 13.61 -12.13 -27.12
N ALA A 209 14.63 -12.65 -26.43
CA ALA A 209 14.90 -14.08 -26.33
C ALA A 209 13.83 -14.84 -25.53
N ILE A 210 13.16 -14.20 -24.58
CA ILE A 210 12.11 -14.80 -23.74
C ILE A 210 10.72 -14.23 -24.02
N ARG A 211 10.55 -13.42 -25.09
CA ARG A 211 9.30 -12.71 -25.37
C ARG A 211 8.08 -13.63 -25.46
N ASN A 212 8.29 -14.85 -25.95
CA ASN A 212 7.24 -15.86 -26.12
C ASN A 212 7.11 -16.83 -24.93
N THR A 213 7.96 -16.71 -23.92
CA THR A 213 7.83 -17.47 -22.66
C THR A 213 6.51 -17.10 -22.00
N ARG A 214 5.78 -18.10 -21.55
CA ARG A 214 4.40 -18.00 -21.04
C ARG A 214 4.33 -18.52 -19.62
N VAL A 215 3.47 -17.88 -18.84
CA VAL A 215 3.14 -18.26 -17.47
C VAL A 215 1.64 -18.38 -17.30
N GLU A 216 1.21 -19.29 -16.43
CA GLU A 216 -0.20 -19.45 -16.08
C GLU A 216 -0.57 -18.55 -14.90
N ILE A 217 -1.63 -17.76 -15.07
CA ILE A 217 -2.15 -16.86 -14.05
C ILE A 217 -3.64 -17.08 -13.90
N GLY A 218 -3.99 -17.91 -12.92
CA GLY A 218 -5.36 -18.38 -12.75
C GLY A 218 -5.79 -19.21 -13.95
N ASP A 219 -6.77 -18.70 -14.70
CA ASP A 219 -7.33 -19.30 -15.92
C ASP A 219 -6.82 -18.63 -17.22
N THR A 220 -5.82 -17.76 -17.13
CA THR A 220 -5.26 -17.02 -18.27
C THR A 220 -3.78 -17.31 -18.43
N VAL A 221 -3.32 -17.32 -19.68
CA VAL A 221 -1.90 -17.42 -20.03
C VAL A 221 -1.38 -16.03 -20.41
N ILE A 222 -0.28 -15.62 -19.78
CA ILE A 222 0.37 -14.33 -20.06
C ILE A 222 1.80 -14.61 -20.55
N SER A 223 2.18 -14.00 -21.66
CA SER A 223 3.56 -14.05 -22.16
C SER A 223 4.42 -12.91 -21.58
N VAL A 224 5.75 -13.05 -21.64
CA VAL A 224 6.66 -11.94 -21.34
C VAL A 224 6.38 -10.73 -22.23
N GLY A 225 6.03 -10.94 -23.49
CA GLY A 225 5.58 -9.88 -24.39
C GLY A 225 4.33 -9.14 -23.89
N ASP A 226 3.36 -9.85 -23.33
CA ASP A 226 2.19 -9.23 -22.70
C ASP A 226 2.59 -8.46 -21.44
N ILE A 227 3.47 -9.00 -20.59
CA ILE A 227 3.99 -8.30 -19.39
C ILE A 227 4.66 -6.99 -19.79
N VAL A 228 5.48 -6.99 -20.84
CA VAL A 228 6.12 -5.78 -21.38
C VAL A 228 5.06 -4.76 -21.81
N LYS A 229 4.04 -5.17 -22.57
CA LYS A 229 2.97 -4.26 -23.01
C LYS A 229 2.13 -3.73 -21.84
N ILE A 230 1.81 -4.56 -20.85
CA ILE A 230 1.01 -4.16 -19.67
C ILE A 230 1.76 -3.11 -18.86
N PHE A 231 3.03 -3.34 -18.55
CA PHE A 231 3.76 -2.49 -17.61
C PHE A 231 4.60 -1.39 -18.27
N GLY A 232 5.00 -1.58 -19.51
CA GLY A 232 6.02 -0.77 -20.18
C GLY A 232 7.44 -1.12 -19.73
N THR A 233 8.40 -0.49 -20.40
CA THR A 233 9.84 -0.51 -20.08
C THR A 233 10.38 0.91 -19.99
N GLN A 234 11.70 1.08 -19.89
CA GLN A 234 12.33 2.40 -19.99
C GLN A 234 12.30 2.98 -21.41
N LYS A 235 12.06 2.16 -22.45
CA LYS A 235 11.97 2.62 -23.86
C LYS A 235 10.55 2.60 -24.43
N GLU A 236 9.61 1.92 -23.79
CA GLU A 236 8.25 1.72 -24.30
C GLU A 236 7.23 2.02 -23.19
N GLU A 237 6.23 2.84 -23.48
CA GLU A 237 5.15 3.12 -22.54
C GLU A 237 4.23 1.89 -22.41
N GLY A 238 3.76 1.59 -21.20
CA GLY A 238 2.79 0.51 -21.01
C GLY A 238 1.41 0.90 -21.57
N SER A 239 0.75 -0.02 -22.27
CA SER A 239 -0.59 0.16 -22.83
C SER A 239 -1.71 0.03 -21.79
N VAL A 240 -1.44 -0.45 -20.57
CA VAL A 240 -2.47 -0.64 -19.53
C VAL A 240 -2.40 0.41 -18.43
N ILE A 241 -3.54 1.05 -18.20
CA ILE A 241 -3.78 1.99 -17.10
C ILE A 241 -4.29 1.21 -15.89
N PHE A 242 -3.62 1.37 -14.76
CA PHE A 242 -4.07 0.88 -13.45
C PHE A 242 -4.65 2.06 -12.70
N PHE A 243 -5.96 2.08 -12.49
CA PHE A 243 -6.64 3.14 -11.76
C PHE A 243 -6.46 3.00 -10.25
N ASP A 244 -6.65 4.10 -9.52
CA ASP A 244 -6.67 4.05 -8.05
C ASP A 244 -7.89 3.24 -7.59
N ALA A 245 -7.70 2.40 -6.58
CA ALA A 245 -8.81 1.62 -6.01
C ALA A 245 -9.41 2.32 -4.79
N PHE A 246 -10.73 2.36 -4.76
CA PHE A 246 -11.51 3.08 -3.76
C PHE A 246 -12.57 2.16 -3.12
N PRO A 247 -12.89 2.34 -1.82
CA PRO A 247 -13.95 1.58 -1.17
C PRO A 247 -15.34 1.94 -1.73
N THR A 248 -16.28 0.99 -1.77
CA THR A 248 -17.64 1.33 -2.24
C THR A 248 -18.36 2.26 -1.23
N PRO A 249 -19.09 3.29 -1.69
CA PRO A 249 -19.81 4.21 -0.79
C PRO A 249 -20.76 3.48 0.19
N GLU A 250 -21.40 2.41 -0.25
CA GLU A 250 -22.33 1.58 0.53
C GLU A 250 -21.62 0.98 1.77
N GLN A 251 -20.40 0.48 1.57
CA GLN A 251 -19.59 -0.10 2.64
C GLN A 251 -19.22 0.96 3.70
N LEU A 252 -19.08 2.23 3.29
CA LEU A 252 -18.72 3.32 4.20
C LEU A 252 -19.85 3.73 5.14
N LYS A 253 -21.11 3.43 4.80
CA LYS A 253 -22.30 3.82 5.57
C LYS A 253 -22.41 3.08 6.90
N ASP A 254 -22.30 1.75 6.85
CA ASP A 254 -22.73 0.89 7.97
C ASP A 254 -21.56 0.26 8.74
N LYS A 255 -20.36 0.20 8.17
CA LYS A 255 -19.19 -0.44 8.80
C LYS A 255 -18.08 0.54 9.16
N PRO A 256 -17.25 0.23 10.17
CA PRO A 256 -16.02 0.98 10.40
C PRO A 256 -15.10 0.83 9.18
N ASN A 257 -14.54 1.94 8.73
CA ASN A 257 -13.66 1.98 7.55
C ASN A 257 -12.21 2.23 7.93
N LEU A 258 -11.99 2.64 9.17
CA LEU A 258 -10.69 2.81 9.78
C LEU A 258 -10.69 2.21 11.19
N GLU A 259 -9.66 1.42 11.46
CA GLU A 259 -9.33 0.87 12.78
C GLU A 259 -7.95 1.34 13.22
N LEU A 260 -7.79 1.52 14.53
CA LEU A 260 -6.50 1.74 15.15
C LEU A 260 -5.87 0.39 15.49
N ASP A 261 -4.65 0.17 15.02
CA ASP A 261 -3.88 -1.04 15.27
C ASP A 261 -2.55 -0.70 15.96
N ILE A 262 -1.87 -1.70 16.55
CA ILE A 262 -0.67 -1.50 17.38
C ILE A 262 0.48 -2.35 16.84
N MET A 263 1.67 -1.75 16.76
CA MET A 263 2.94 -2.48 16.66
C MET A 263 3.74 -2.34 17.93
N ASN A 264 4.38 -3.41 18.38
CA ASN A 264 5.35 -3.37 19.47
C ASN A 264 6.74 -3.76 18.93
N PRO A 265 7.50 -2.85 18.30
CA PRO A 265 8.90 -3.12 17.99
C PRO A 265 9.68 -3.36 19.30
N HIS A 266 10.27 -4.54 19.43
CA HIS A 266 11.11 -4.90 20.58
C HIS A 266 12.58 -4.49 20.41
N TYR A 267 13.06 -4.27 19.19
CA TYR A 267 14.49 -3.98 18.91
C TYR A 267 14.75 -2.55 18.42
N GLN A 268 13.89 -1.58 18.76
CA GLN A 268 14.04 -0.19 18.33
C GLN A 268 15.44 0.40 18.63
N PRO A 269 16.04 0.19 19.82
CA PRO A 269 17.40 0.66 20.12
C PRO A 269 18.50 0.05 19.25
N TYR A 270 18.33 -1.20 18.79
CA TYR A 270 19.25 -1.82 17.81
C TYR A 270 19.19 -1.12 16.46
N TYR A 271 17.97 -0.87 15.95
CA TYR A 271 17.79 -0.24 14.64
C TYR A 271 18.09 1.27 14.62
N GLN A 272 17.88 1.98 15.73
CA GLN A 272 18.05 3.44 15.80
C GLN A 272 19.38 3.88 16.42
N HIS A 273 19.97 3.07 17.30
CA HIS A 273 21.15 3.45 18.09
C HIS A 273 22.29 2.42 18.00
N GLY A 274 22.10 1.31 17.27
CA GLY A 274 23.13 0.28 17.09
C GLY A 274 23.42 -0.57 18.33
N GLU A 275 22.55 -0.52 19.35
CA GLU A 275 22.69 -1.31 20.58
C GLU A 275 22.42 -2.79 20.34
N PRO A 276 23.13 -3.74 20.97
CA PRO A 276 22.92 -5.17 20.74
C PRO A 276 21.44 -5.57 20.89
N PRO A 277 20.91 -6.41 19.98
CA PRO A 277 19.53 -6.87 20.05
C PRO A 277 19.38 -7.71 21.31
N GLY A 278 18.50 -7.27 22.21
CA GLY A 278 18.26 -7.92 23.48
C GLY A 278 16.77 -8.03 23.75
N ASP A 279 16.32 -9.19 24.26
CA ASP A 279 14.91 -9.44 24.59
C ASP A 279 14.42 -8.67 25.83
N TRP A 280 15.31 -7.92 26.49
CA TRP A 280 15.02 -7.08 27.66
C TRP A 280 14.58 -5.65 27.30
N HIS A 281 14.56 -5.30 26.01
CA HIS A 281 14.07 -3.99 25.57
C HIS A 281 12.56 -3.88 25.76
N SER A 282 12.11 -2.77 26.34
CA SER A 282 10.69 -2.55 26.61
C SER A 282 9.90 -2.39 25.30
N PRO A 283 8.76 -3.10 25.11
CA PRO A 283 7.93 -2.91 23.94
C PRO A 283 7.41 -1.46 23.90
N ASN A 284 7.68 -0.77 22.80
CA ASN A 284 7.17 0.59 22.58
C ASN A 284 5.95 0.54 21.65
N PRO A 285 4.70 0.61 22.16
CA PRO A 285 3.51 0.49 21.33
C PRO A 285 3.36 1.69 20.38
N ILE A 286 3.49 1.43 19.09
CA ILE A 286 3.26 2.37 17.99
C ILE A 286 1.88 2.11 17.42
N PHE A 287 0.97 3.05 17.63
CA PHE A 287 -0.38 3.00 17.08
C PHE A 287 -0.42 3.50 15.64
N PHE A 288 -1.13 2.82 14.74
CA PHE A 288 -1.29 3.19 13.34
C PHE A 288 -2.71 2.93 12.82
N LEU A 289 -3.13 3.67 11.79
CA LEU A 289 -4.45 3.49 11.19
C LEU A 289 -4.42 2.43 10.09
N THR A 290 -5.46 1.62 10.05
CA THR A 290 -5.66 0.53 9.09
C THR A 290 -7.08 0.53 8.56
N VAL A 291 -7.28 0.01 7.36
CA VAL A 291 -8.61 -0.37 6.88
C VAL A 291 -8.91 -1.78 7.42
N PRO A 292 -10.08 -2.03 8.03
CA PRO A 292 -10.43 -3.35 8.54
C PRO A 292 -10.61 -4.39 7.44
N ALA A 293 -10.70 -5.66 7.85
CA ALA A 293 -11.15 -6.73 6.97
C ALA A 293 -12.64 -6.58 6.62
N GLY A 294 -13.03 -7.09 5.46
CA GLY A 294 -14.40 -7.10 4.94
C GLY A 294 -14.82 -5.80 4.23
N VAL A 295 -13.90 -4.88 3.99
CA VAL A 295 -14.13 -3.64 3.23
C VAL A 295 -14.00 -3.93 1.74
N GLU A 296 -15.05 -3.63 0.98
CA GLU A 296 -15.09 -3.82 -0.46
C GLU A 296 -14.45 -2.62 -1.17
N PHE A 297 -13.51 -2.90 -2.08
CA PHE A 297 -12.88 -1.94 -2.96
C PHE A 297 -13.24 -2.24 -4.41
N THR A 298 -13.43 -1.18 -5.20
CA THR A 298 -13.54 -1.26 -6.66
C THR A 298 -12.19 -0.97 -7.28
N PHE A 299 -11.79 -1.86 -8.20
CA PHE A 299 -10.58 -1.83 -8.98
C PHE A 299 -10.95 -1.70 -10.45
N ALA A 300 -10.11 -1.01 -11.21
CA ALA A 300 -10.25 -0.93 -12.65
C ALA A 300 -8.89 -0.94 -13.33
N VAL A 301 -8.84 -1.64 -14.47
CA VAL A 301 -7.73 -1.57 -15.42
C VAL A 301 -8.28 -1.32 -16.81
N ALA A 302 -7.61 -0.51 -17.61
CA ALA A 302 -8.01 -0.25 -19.00
C ALA A 302 -6.82 -0.41 -19.93
N SER A 303 -7.02 -1.04 -21.09
CA SER A 303 -6.05 -0.99 -22.17
C SER A 303 -6.31 0.26 -23.02
N ARG A 304 -5.24 0.92 -23.45
CA ARG A 304 -5.28 2.00 -24.45
C ARG A 304 -5.56 1.44 -25.84
N ASP A 305 -5.19 0.18 -26.06
CA ASP A 305 -5.42 -0.55 -27.30
C ASP A 305 -6.64 -1.47 -27.14
N LEU A 306 -7.34 -1.80 -28.23
CA LEU A 306 -8.52 -2.70 -28.19
C LEU A 306 -8.13 -4.19 -28.08
N ASP A 307 -7.04 -4.51 -27.39
CA ASP A 307 -6.53 -5.86 -27.20
C ASP A 307 -6.97 -6.49 -25.86
N ASP A 308 -6.72 -7.78 -25.70
CA ASP A 308 -7.05 -8.56 -24.51
C ASP A 308 -6.17 -8.24 -23.28
N LEU A 309 -5.33 -7.21 -23.36
CA LEU A 309 -4.39 -6.84 -22.29
C LEU A 309 -5.10 -6.37 -21.03
N ALA A 310 -6.24 -5.68 -21.14
CA ALA A 310 -7.01 -5.27 -19.96
C ALA A 310 -7.50 -6.50 -19.17
N GLU A 311 -7.91 -7.56 -19.87
CA GLU A 311 -8.36 -8.82 -19.27
C GLU A 311 -7.19 -9.56 -18.61
N LYS A 312 -6.06 -9.69 -19.31
CA LYS A 312 -4.84 -10.26 -18.75
C LYS A 312 -4.37 -9.50 -17.51
N ALA A 313 -4.38 -8.17 -17.55
CA ALA A 313 -4.00 -7.32 -16.43
C ALA A 313 -4.99 -7.43 -15.25
N GLU A 314 -6.29 -7.56 -15.51
CA GLU A 314 -7.32 -7.78 -14.50
C GLU A 314 -7.07 -9.10 -13.75
N LYS A 315 -6.87 -10.19 -14.50
CA LYS A 315 -6.59 -11.53 -13.95
C LYS A 315 -5.30 -11.54 -13.14
N LEU A 316 -4.25 -10.93 -13.68
CA LEU A 316 -2.97 -10.75 -12.99
C LEU A 316 -3.12 -9.97 -11.69
N LEU A 317 -3.84 -8.84 -11.72
CA LEU A 317 -4.04 -8.01 -10.53
C LEU A 317 -4.86 -8.74 -9.47
N LYS A 318 -5.92 -9.46 -9.86
CA LYS A 318 -6.75 -10.27 -8.94
C LYS A 318 -5.89 -11.30 -8.20
N GLU A 319 -5.06 -12.06 -8.91
CA GLU A 319 -4.21 -13.07 -8.28
C GLU A 319 -3.10 -12.43 -7.43
N ALA A 320 -2.51 -11.33 -7.88
CA ALA A 320 -1.54 -10.57 -7.09
C ALA A 320 -2.13 -10.07 -5.77
N LEU A 321 -3.35 -9.53 -5.78
CA LEU A 321 -4.04 -9.06 -4.57
C LEU A 321 -4.39 -10.21 -3.61
N LYS A 322 -4.75 -11.39 -4.12
CA LYS A 322 -5.00 -12.59 -3.30
C LYS A 322 -3.75 -13.17 -2.66
N LYS A 323 -2.65 -13.28 -3.42
CA LYS A 323 -1.45 -14.01 -2.99
C LYS A 323 -0.43 -13.10 -2.30
N PHE A 324 -0.16 -11.94 -2.89
CA PHE A 324 0.90 -11.02 -2.45
C PHE A 324 0.37 -9.88 -1.59
N GLY A 325 -0.87 -9.46 -1.82
CA GLY A 325 -1.47 -8.32 -1.15
C GLY A 325 -0.80 -6.99 -1.48
N VAL A 326 -1.42 -5.89 -1.09
CA VAL A 326 -0.97 -4.53 -1.40
C VAL A 326 -0.88 -3.68 -0.15
N GLY A 327 -0.06 -2.63 -0.20
CA GLY A 327 0.19 -1.75 0.94
C GLY A 327 1.39 -2.21 1.77
N ALA A 328 1.46 -1.75 3.01
CA ALA A 328 2.56 -2.05 3.92
C ALA A 328 2.31 -3.34 4.71
N LYS A 329 3.41 -3.93 5.20
CA LYS A 329 3.41 -5.14 6.06
C LYS A 329 2.72 -6.36 5.43
N THR A 330 2.79 -6.47 4.10
CA THR A 330 2.26 -7.63 3.36
C THR A 330 2.94 -8.95 3.73
N SER A 331 4.20 -8.92 4.21
CA SER A 331 4.90 -10.07 4.75
C SER A 331 4.33 -10.59 6.07
N LEU A 332 3.68 -9.72 6.84
CA LEU A 332 2.98 -10.05 8.09
C LEU A 332 1.50 -10.41 7.83
N GLY A 333 1.09 -10.54 6.57
CA GLY A 333 -0.27 -10.95 6.18
C GLY A 333 -1.26 -9.81 5.97
N TYR A 334 -0.86 -8.53 6.06
CA TYR A 334 -1.73 -7.39 5.77
C TYR A 334 -2.03 -7.25 4.27
N GLY A 335 -3.12 -6.56 3.96
CA GLY A 335 -3.46 -6.09 2.62
C GLY A 335 -3.81 -7.19 1.62
N ARG A 336 -4.22 -8.37 2.09
CA ARG A 336 -4.73 -9.45 1.25
C ARG A 336 -6.19 -9.20 0.90
N PHE A 337 -6.59 -9.62 -0.29
CA PHE A 337 -7.97 -9.53 -0.76
C PHE A 337 -8.51 -10.90 -1.12
N ASP A 338 -9.81 -11.10 -0.92
CA ASP A 338 -10.56 -12.21 -1.48
C ASP A 338 -11.56 -11.69 -2.52
N ALA A 339 -12.00 -12.58 -3.41
CA ALA A 339 -13.11 -12.25 -4.31
C ALA A 339 -14.34 -11.90 -3.48
N ARG A 340 -15.25 -11.12 -4.07
CA ARG A 340 -16.58 -10.92 -3.47
C ARG A 340 -17.27 -12.29 -3.44
N ASP A 341 -17.31 -12.92 -2.28
CA ASP A 341 -18.20 -14.05 -2.01
C ASP A 341 -19.62 -13.48 -2.06
N ASP A 342 -20.34 -13.74 -3.15
CA ASP A 342 -21.79 -13.56 -3.19
C ASP A 342 -22.41 -14.66 -2.30
N ARG A 343 -22.44 -14.42 -0.99
CA ARG A 343 -23.22 -15.23 -0.05
C ARG A 343 -24.50 -14.52 0.34
#